data_AF-A0A8B9YQ02-F1
#
_entry.id   AF-A0A8B9YQ02-F1
#
_cell.length_a   1.000
_cell.length_b   1.000
_cell.length_c   1.000
_cell.angle_alpha   90.00
_cell.angle_beta   90.00
_cell.angle_gamma   90.00
#
_symmetry.space_group_name_H-M   'P 1'
#
loop_
_entity.id
_entity.type
_entity.pdbx_description
1 polymer ?
#
loop_
_entity_poly.entity_id
_entity_poly.type
_entity_poly.pdbx_seq_one_letter_code
_entity_poly.pdbx_strand_id
1 'polypeptide(L)'
;MEGDCLSCMKYLMFVFNFFIFLGGACLLGIGIWVMVDPTGFREIVAANPLLITGAYILLAMGGLLFLLGFLGCCGAVRENKCLLLFFFLFILIIFLAELSAAILAFIFRGNLTREFFTKELTKHYQGNNDTDIFSATWNSVMITFGCCGVNGPEDFKYASVFRLLTLDSDEVPEACCRREPQSRDGVLLSREECLLGRDLFLNKQGCYTVILNAFETYVYLAGALAIGVLAIEVSEGPHFCSSPEARRPHRVWGRHSPTACTPSLPPPPDP
;
A
#
# COMPACT_ATOMS: atom_id res chain seq x y z
N MET A 1 21.69 30.87 -4.41
CA MET A 1 20.88 29.85 -5.09
C MET A 1 21.06 28.44 -4.51
N GLU A 2 22.22 28.04 -4.00
CA GLU A 2 22.36 26.74 -3.29
C GLU A 2 21.58 26.69 -1.95
N GLY A 3 21.42 27.83 -1.26
CA GLY A 3 20.73 27.90 0.03
C GLY A 3 19.20 27.74 -0.02
N ASP A 4 18.55 28.12 -1.13
CA ASP A 4 17.09 28.11 -1.24
C ASP A 4 16.54 26.69 -1.51
N CYS A 5 17.26 25.90 -2.32
CA CYS A 5 16.92 24.51 -2.60
C CYS A 5 17.08 23.60 -1.37
N LEU A 6 18.19 23.76 -0.63
CA LEU A 6 18.44 23.04 0.63
C LEU A 6 17.40 23.38 1.70
N SER A 7 16.96 24.64 1.78
CA SER A 7 15.91 25.06 2.71
C SER A 7 14.54 24.49 2.31
N CYS A 8 14.23 24.46 1.01
CA CYS A 8 13.01 23.85 0.48
C CYS A 8 12.94 22.34 0.78
N MET A 9 14.03 21.60 0.52
CA MET A 9 14.07 20.16 0.79
C MET A 9 13.93 19.84 2.28
N LYS A 10 14.58 20.61 3.17
CA LYS A 10 14.42 20.46 4.63
C LYS A 10 12.98 20.71 5.06
N TYR A 11 12.33 21.74 4.51
CA TYR A 11 10.94 22.07 4.82
C TYR A 11 9.98 20.96 4.36
N LEU A 12 10.12 20.49 3.11
CA LEU A 12 9.32 19.39 2.58
C LEU A 12 9.50 18.11 3.40
N MET A 13 10.74 17.78 3.78
CA MET A 13 11.03 16.64 4.65
C MET A 13 10.31 16.78 6.00
N PHE A 14 10.36 17.95 6.64
CA PHE A 14 9.67 18.19 7.91
C PHE A 14 8.15 18.03 7.77
N VAL A 15 7.55 18.68 6.78
CA VAL A 15 6.10 18.65 6.55
C VAL A 15 5.62 17.22 6.26
N PHE A 16 6.30 16.47 5.41
CA PHE A 16 5.94 15.09 5.09
C PHE A 16 6.07 14.16 6.31
N ASN A 17 7.18 14.26 7.04
CA ASN A 17 7.37 13.47 8.27
C ASN A 17 6.34 13.82 9.35
N PHE A 18 5.87 15.08 9.40
CA PHE A 18 4.83 15.51 10.31
C PHE A 18 3.47 14.88 9.97
N PHE A 19 3.11 14.81 8.68
CA PHE A 19 1.90 14.09 8.27
C PHE A 19 1.99 12.59 8.54
N ILE A 20 3.15 11.96 8.30
CA ILE A 20 3.38 10.55 8.66
C ILE A 20 3.21 10.36 10.17
N PHE A 21 3.77 11.26 10.97
CA PHE A 21 3.65 11.22 12.42
C PHE A 21 2.18 11.29 12.86
N LEU A 22 1.41 12.24 12.32
CA LEU A 22 -0.02 12.39 12.63
C LEU A 22 -0.82 11.16 12.18
N GLY A 23 -0.57 10.64 10.97
CA GLY A 23 -1.21 9.43 10.47
C GLY A 23 -0.90 8.22 11.33
N GLY A 24 0.38 8.03 11.70
CA GLY A 24 0.83 6.98 12.61
C GLY A 24 0.20 7.10 14.00
N ALA A 25 0.11 8.31 14.56
CA ALA A 25 -0.56 8.56 15.83
C ALA A 25 -2.05 8.22 15.77
N CYS A 26 -2.74 8.58 14.68
CA CYS A 26 -4.15 8.25 14.48
C CYS A 26 -4.36 6.74 14.37
N LEU A 27 -3.58 6.05 13.54
CA LEU A 27 -3.64 4.59 13.41
C LEU A 27 -3.34 3.91 14.75
N LEU A 28 -2.25 4.29 15.43
CA LEU A 28 -1.91 3.72 16.72
C LEU A 28 -3.02 3.97 17.75
N GLY A 29 -3.61 5.18 17.77
CA GLY A 29 -4.74 5.53 18.63
C GLY A 29 -5.97 4.65 18.36
N ILE A 30 -6.33 4.44 17.09
CA ILE A 30 -7.43 3.54 16.69
C ILE A 30 -7.12 2.10 17.11
N GLY A 31 -5.89 1.62 16.90
CA GLY A 31 -5.49 0.26 17.29
C GLY A 31 -5.54 0.04 18.80
N ILE A 32 -5.06 1.02 19.58
CA ILE A 32 -5.14 0.97 21.05
C ILE A 32 -6.60 1.02 21.48
N TRP A 33 -7.40 1.89 20.88
CA TRP A 33 -8.84 1.99 21.16
C TRP A 33 -9.52 0.64 20.95
N VAL A 34 -9.31 -0.01 19.79
CA VAL A 34 -9.88 -1.33 19.48
C VAL A 34 -9.46 -2.40 20.50
N MET A 35 -8.22 -2.37 20.98
CA MET A 35 -7.70 -3.37 21.92
C MET A 35 -8.09 -3.14 23.37
N VAL A 36 -8.28 -1.89 23.77
CA VAL A 36 -8.55 -1.49 25.16
C VAL A 36 -10.05 -1.24 25.38
N ASP A 37 -10.85 -1.21 24.31
CA ASP A 37 -12.23 -0.71 24.35
C ASP A 37 -13.04 -1.24 25.55
N PRO A 38 -13.47 -0.35 26.46
CA PRO A 38 -14.22 -0.73 27.65
C PRO A 38 -15.69 -1.05 27.35
N THR A 39 -16.17 -0.83 26.12
CA THR A 39 -17.58 -1.04 25.74
C THR A 39 -17.88 -2.45 25.22
N GLY A 40 -16.89 -3.35 25.25
CA GLY A 40 -17.04 -4.74 24.83
C GLY A 40 -16.75 -4.98 23.34
N PHE A 41 -16.31 -3.96 22.60
CA PHE A 41 -15.93 -4.09 21.19
C PHE A 41 -14.77 -5.08 20.98
N ARG A 42 -13.87 -5.16 21.96
CA ARG A 42 -12.81 -6.17 21.99
C ARG A 42 -13.35 -7.60 21.86
N GLU A 43 -14.48 -7.91 22.49
CA GLU A 43 -15.05 -9.27 22.43
C GLU A 43 -15.60 -9.59 21.03
N ILE A 44 -16.18 -8.61 20.34
CA ILE A 44 -16.63 -8.74 18.95
C ILE A 44 -15.43 -8.93 18.00
N VAL A 45 -14.35 -8.17 18.22
CA VAL A 45 -13.12 -8.28 17.45
C VAL A 45 -12.39 -9.60 17.74
N ALA A 46 -12.38 -10.05 18.99
CA ALA A 46 -11.78 -11.31 19.41
C ALA A 46 -12.54 -12.54 18.90
N ALA A 47 -13.85 -12.42 18.68
CA ALA A 47 -14.66 -13.47 18.06
C ALA A 47 -14.27 -13.73 16.59
N ASN A 48 -13.65 -12.75 15.92
CA ASN A 48 -13.25 -12.85 14.53
C ASN A 48 -11.71 -12.83 14.41
N PRO A 49 -11.06 -13.96 14.11
CA PRO A 49 -9.61 -14.08 14.13
C PRO A 49 -8.95 -13.23 13.03
N LEU A 50 -9.69 -12.87 11.97
CA LEU A 50 -9.27 -11.89 10.97
C LEU A 50 -9.21 -10.46 11.55
N LEU A 51 -10.23 -10.04 12.31
CA LEU A 51 -10.31 -8.69 12.87
C LEU A 51 -9.26 -8.47 13.95
N ILE A 52 -9.04 -9.47 14.82
CA ILE A 52 -7.99 -9.38 15.84
C ILE A 52 -6.59 -9.33 15.22
N THR A 53 -6.34 -10.13 14.17
CA THR A 53 -5.08 -10.07 13.42
C THR A 53 -4.90 -8.70 12.76
N GLY A 54 -5.97 -8.15 12.17
CA GLY A 54 -5.99 -6.80 11.61
C GLY A 54 -5.67 -5.71 12.64
N ALA A 55 -6.23 -5.82 13.85
CA ALA A 55 -5.96 -4.88 14.95
C ALA A 55 -4.48 -4.87 15.37
N TYR A 56 -3.85 -6.05 15.47
CA TYR A 56 -2.41 -6.14 15.76
C TYR A 56 -1.55 -5.57 14.63
N ILE A 57 -1.90 -5.82 13.36
CA ILE A 57 -1.21 -5.23 12.21
C ILE A 57 -1.33 -3.71 12.24
N LEU A 58 -2.52 -3.19 12.52
CA LEU A 58 -2.80 -1.75 12.61
C LEU A 58 -1.98 -1.10 13.73
N LEU A 59 -1.88 -1.74 14.90
CA LEU A 59 -1.00 -1.31 16.00
C LEU A 59 0.49 -1.30 15.60
N ALA A 60 0.98 -2.39 14.99
CA ALA A 60 2.37 -2.52 14.60
C ALA A 60 2.76 -1.48 13.54
N MET A 61 1.96 -1.36 12.48
CA MET A 61 2.17 -0.39 11.40
C MET A 61 2.01 1.04 11.90
N GLY A 62 0.98 1.33 12.69
CA GLY A 62 0.77 2.66 13.29
C GLY A 62 1.93 3.07 14.19
N GLY A 63 2.43 2.15 15.02
CA GLY A 63 3.60 2.37 15.87
C GLY A 63 4.89 2.62 15.08
N LEU A 64 5.12 1.85 14.02
CA LEU A 64 6.27 2.05 13.13
C LEU A 64 6.21 3.43 12.46
N LEU A 65 5.06 3.80 11.89
CA LEU A 65 4.87 5.11 11.24
C LEU A 65 5.01 6.27 12.24
N PHE A 66 4.46 6.12 13.45
CA PHE A 66 4.60 7.10 14.52
C PHE A 66 6.08 7.32 14.90
N LEU A 67 6.85 6.24 15.08
CA LEU A 67 8.27 6.31 15.41
C LEU A 67 9.09 6.94 14.28
N LEU A 68 8.86 6.52 13.02
CA LEU A 68 9.53 7.08 11.85
C LEU A 68 9.25 8.58 11.71
N GLY A 69 7.98 8.98 11.81
CA GLY A 69 7.58 10.38 11.73
C GLY A 69 8.15 11.22 12.88
N PHE A 70 8.16 10.68 14.11
CA PHE A 70 8.73 11.36 15.28
C PHE A 70 10.25 11.56 15.14
N LEU A 71 10.99 10.52 14.73
CA LEU A 71 12.43 10.61 14.49
C LEU A 71 12.75 11.57 13.34
N GLY A 72 11.96 11.55 12.27
CA GLY A 72 12.09 12.48 11.14
C GLY A 72 11.87 13.94 11.55
N CYS A 73 10.80 14.24 12.29
CA CYS A 73 10.50 15.58 12.79
C CYS A 73 11.56 16.07 13.79
N CYS A 74 11.90 15.24 14.79
CA CYS A 74 12.90 15.61 15.80
C CYS A 74 14.31 15.74 15.22
N GLY A 75 14.69 14.88 14.27
CA GLY A 75 15.96 14.95 13.56
C GLY A 75 16.09 16.23 12.74
N ALA A 76 15.01 16.63 12.05
CA ALA A 76 14.96 17.88 11.30
C ALA A 76 15.06 19.13 12.18
N VAL A 77 14.32 19.17 13.29
CA VAL A 77 14.26 20.35 14.18
C VAL A 77 15.51 20.51 15.03
N ARG A 78 16.04 19.40 15.58
CA ARG A 78 17.18 19.46 16.52
C ARG A 78 18.53 19.47 15.84
N GLU A 79 18.59 19.37 14.50
CA GLU A 79 19.80 19.15 13.69
C GLU A 79 20.75 18.08 14.30
N ASN A 80 20.17 17.10 15.02
CA ASN A 80 20.92 16.10 15.74
C ASN A 80 21.31 14.97 14.79
N LYS A 81 22.59 14.92 14.44
CA LYS A 81 23.18 13.91 13.55
C LYS A 81 22.88 12.48 14.00
N CYS A 82 22.82 12.20 15.31
CA CYS A 82 22.50 10.86 15.80
C CYS A 82 21.05 10.46 15.49
N LEU A 83 20.08 11.36 15.67
CA LEU A 83 18.68 11.08 15.35
C LEU A 83 18.48 10.91 13.84
N LEU A 84 19.16 11.74 13.04
CA LEU A 84 19.15 11.63 11.59
C LEU A 84 19.79 10.31 11.11
N LEU A 85 20.84 9.85 11.78
CA LEU A 85 21.47 8.56 11.52
C LEU A 85 20.51 7.40 11.81
N PHE A 86 19.83 7.41 12.96
CA PHE A 86 18.82 6.38 13.26
C PHE A 86 17.70 6.37 12.23
N PHE A 87 17.17 7.54 11.84
CA PHE A 87 16.18 7.65 10.79
C PHE A 87 16.67 7.01 9.49
N PHE A 88 17.89 7.33 9.05
CA PHE A 88 18.49 6.75 7.85
C PHE A 88 18.67 5.22 7.98
N LEU A 89 19.11 4.72 9.13
CA LEU A 89 19.25 3.29 9.39
C LEU A 89 17.90 2.55 9.31
N PHE A 90 16.83 3.12 9.87
CA PHE A 90 15.49 2.53 9.76
C PHE A 90 15.00 2.49 8.32
N ILE A 91 15.16 3.58 7.56
CA ILE A 91 14.81 3.62 6.14
C ILE A 91 15.63 2.60 5.35
N LEU A 92 16.92 2.44 5.65
CA LEU A 92 17.76 1.43 5.03
C LEU A 92 17.28 0.01 5.32
N ILE A 93 16.89 -0.30 6.57
CA ILE A 93 16.34 -1.60 6.94
C ILE A 93 15.02 -1.87 6.18
N ILE A 94 14.14 -0.88 6.10
CA ILE A 94 12.87 -0.98 5.35
C ILE A 94 13.17 -1.23 3.87
N PHE A 95 14.10 -0.49 3.28
CA PHE A 95 14.50 -0.68 1.89
C PHE A 95 15.07 -2.09 1.62
N LEU A 96 15.90 -2.62 2.52
CA LEU A 96 16.40 -3.99 2.41
C LEU A 96 15.28 -5.03 2.57
N ALA A 97 14.33 -4.79 3.47
CA ALA A 97 13.16 -5.65 3.65
C ALA A 97 12.28 -5.64 2.38
N GLU A 98 11.97 -4.47 1.83
CA GLU A 98 11.22 -4.32 0.57
C GLU A 98 11.94 -4.99 -0.61
N LEU A 99 13.26 -4.78 -0.73
CA LEU A 99 14.07 -5.44 -1.75
C LEU A 99 14.02 -6.97 -1.60
N SER A 100 14.15 -7.48 -0.37
CA SER A 100 14.06 -8.92 -0.10
C SER A 100 12.69 -9.48 -0.46
N ALA A 101 11.60 -8.76 -0.13
CA ALA A 101 10.24 -9.13 -0.46
C ALA A 101 10.00 -9.10 -1.98
N ALA A 102 10.53 -8.10 -2.68
CA ALA A 102 10.45 -7.98 -4.14
C ALA A 102 11.20 -9.13 -4.85
N ILE A 103 12.40 -9.48 -4.38
CA ILE A 103 13.17 -10.62 -4.90
C ILE A 103 12.40 -11.92 -4.66
N LEU A 104 11.86 -12.12 -3.44
CA LEU A 104 11.06 -13.30 -3.11
C LEU A 104 9.83 -13.38 -4.01
N ALA A 105 9.10 -12.28 -4.18
CA ALA A 105 7.95 -12.20 -5.08
C ALA A 105 8.33 -12.52 -6.53
N PHE A 106 9.51 -12.07 -7.00
CA PHE A 106 10.00 -12.37 -8.34
C PHE A 106 10.36 -13.85 -8.52
N ILE A 107 11.09 -14.44 -7.57
CA ILE A 107 11.47 -15.88 -7.61
C ILE A 107 10.21 -16.75 -7.56
N PHE A 108 9.30 -16.45 -6.65
CA PHE A 108 8.06 -17.21 -6.49
C PHE A 108 6.98 -16.83 -7.50
N ARG A 109 7.22 -15.87 -8.42
CA ARG A 109 6.24 -15.49 -9.45
C ARG A 109 5.79 -16.69 -10.30
N GLY A 110 6.69 -17.63 -10.56
CA GLY A 110 6.38 -18.88 -11.27
C GLY A 110 5.67 -19.95 -10.44
N ASN A 111 5.69 -19.83 -9.10
CA ASN A 111 5.02 -20.75 -8.17
C ASN A 111 3.68 -20.19 -7.65
N LEU A 112 3.51 -18.86 -7.57
CA LEU A 112 2.27 -18.17 -7.21
C LEU A 112 1.30 -18.09 -8.40
N THR A 113 1.13 -19.22 -9.09
CA THR A 113 0.22 -19.35 -10.23
C THR A 113 -1.20 -19.59 -9.75
N ARG A 114 -2.16 -19.45 -10.67
CA ARG A 114 -3.56 -19.83 -10.43
C ARG A 114 -3.66 -21.22 -9.81
N GLU A 115 -2.88 -22.17 -10.30
CA GLU A 115 -2.91 -23.55 -9.80
C GLU A 115 -2.51 -23.67 -8.33
N PHE A 116 -1.50 -22.93 -7.88
CA PHE A 116 -1.08 -22.94 -6.48
C PHE A 116 -2.19 -22.41 -5.57
N PHE A 117 -2.75 -21.24 -5.89
CA PHE A 117 -3.87 -20.70 -5.12
C PHE A 117 -5.09 -21.60 -5.16
N THR A 118 -5.38 -22.23 -6.30
CA THR A 118 -6.51 -23.17 -6.42
C THR A 118 -6.29 -24.38 -5.53
N LYS A 119 -5.09 -24.98 -5.54
CA LYS A 119 -4.73 -26.11 -4.68
C LYS A 119 -4.83 -25.76 -3.20
N GLU A 120 -4.30 -24.62 -2.78
CA GLU A 120 -4.37 -24.16 -1.39
C GLU A 120 -5.83 -23.86 -0.97
N LEU A 121 -6.61 -23.21 -1.84
CA LEU A 121 -8.04 -22.98 -1.61
C LEU A 121 -8.77 -24.32 -1.41
N THR A 122 -8.68 -25.25 -2.38
CA THR A 122 -9.37 -26.54 -2.33
C THR A 122 -8.99 -27.36 -1.10
N LYS A 123 -7.73 -27.27 -0.63
CA LYS A 123 -7.20 -28.05 0.49
C LYS A 123 -7.48 -27.45 1.87
N HIS A 124 -7.51 -26.13 2.01
CA HIS A 124 -7.56 -25.47 3.32
C HIS A 124 -8.85 -24.72 3.59
N TYR A 125 -9.63 -24.41 2.56
CA TYR A 125 -10.88 -23.67 2.72
C TYR A 125 -12.00 -24.55 3.28
N GLN A 126 -12.62 -24.07 4.37
CA GLN A 126 -13.62 -24.80 5.16
C GLN A 126 -15.03 -24.17 5.10
N GLY A 127 -15.22 -23.08 4.34
CA GLY A 127 -16.51 -22.40 4.24
C GLY A 127 -16.71 -21.31 5.30
N ASN A 128 -17.91 -21.23 5.88
CA ASN A 128 -18.27 -20.28 6.95
C ASN A 128 -17.80 -20.76 8.33
N ASN A 129 -16.52 -21.14 8.44
CA ASN A 129 -15.92 -21.39 9.74
C ASN A 129 -15.21 -20.13 10.22
N ASP A 130 -15.89 -19.34 11.07
CA ASP A 130 -15.37 -18.06 11.57
C ASP A 130 -14.09 -18.22 12.40
N THR A 131 -13.76 -19.43 12.87
CA THR A 131 -12.53 -19.68 13.63
C THR A 131 -11.28 -19.84 12.76
N ASP A 132 -11.44 -20.10 11.46
CA ASP A 132 -10.32 -20.32 10.53
C ASP A 132 -9.97 -19.03 9.77
N ILE A 133 -8.79 -18.47 10.05
CA ILE A 133 -8.32 -17.21 9.43
C ILE A 133 -8.25 -17.35 7.91
N PHE A 134 -7.86 -18.52 7.39
CA PHE A 134 -7.71 -18.74 5.95
C PHE A 134 -9.07 -18.63 5.24
N SER A 135 -10.09 -19.33 5.75
CA SER A 135 -11.47 -19.29 5.22
C SER A 135 -12.10 -17.92 5.39
N ALA A 136 -11.93 -17.27 6.55
CA ALA A 136 -12.41 -15.91 6.79
C ALA A 136 -11.78 -14.88 5.84
N THR A 137 -10.49 -15.03 5.54
CA THR A 137 -9.78 -14.18 4.57
C THR A 137 -10.34 -14.37 3.17
N TRP A 138 -10.49 -15.61 2.72
CA TRP A 138 -11.07 -15.91 1.41
C TRP A 138 -12.51 -15.44 1.27
N ASN A 139 -13.32 -15.60 2.32
CA ASN A 139 -14.68 -15.05 2.38
C ASN A 139 -14.65 -13.53 2.21
N SER A 140 -13.79 -12.84 2.95
CA SER A 140 -13.64 -11.39 2.83
C SER A 140 -13.21 -10.96 1.42
N VAL A 141 -12.30 -11.68 0.78
CA VAL A 141 -11.87 -11.42 -0.60
C VAL A 141 -13.02 -11.58 -1.59
N MET A 142 -13.73 -12.72 -1.55
CA MET A 142 -14.86 -13.01 -2.45
C MET A 142 -15.98 -11.96 -2.31
N ILE A 143 -16.26 -11.55 -1.07
CA ILE A 143 -17.24 -10.52 -0.74
C ILE A 143 -16.80 -9.13 -1.23
N THR A 144 -15.55 -8.73 -0.95
CA THR A 144 -15.03 -7.38 -1.24
C THR A 144 -14.89 -7.14 -2.74
N PHE A 145 -14.43 -8.14 -3.48
CA PHE A 145 -14.18 -8.02 -4.92
C PHE A 145 -15.32 -8.56 -5.79
N GLY A 146 -16.39 -9.10 -5.20
CA GLY A 146 -17.53 -9.63 -5.95
C GLY A 146 -17.13 -10.77 -6.90
N CYS A 147 -16.31 -11.70 -6.42
CA CYS A 147 -15.74 -12.80 -7.17
C CYS A 147 -15.97 -14.12 -6.43
N CYS A 148 -15.71 -15.27 -7.09
CA CYS A 148 -15.86 -16.58 -6.48
C CYS A 148 -14.73 -17.51 -6.87
N GLY A 149 -14.10 -18.14 -5.87
CA GLY A 149 -12.97 -19.03 -6.08
C GLY A 149 -11.75 -18.33 -6.67
N VAL A 150 -10.74 -19.09 -7.07
CA VAL A 150 -9.53 -18.57 -7.72
C VAL A 150 -9.79 -18.33 -9.20
N ASN A 151 -10.32 -19.33 -9.90
CA ASN A 151 -10.67 -19.30 -11.31
C ASN A 151 -12.17 -19.10 -11.52
N GLY A 152 -12.98 -19.57 -10.58
CA GLY A 152 -14.44 -19.48 -10.62
C GLY A 152 -15.10 -20.38 -9.58
N PRO A 153 -16.44 -20.45 -9.58
CA PRO A 153 -17.20 -21.26 -8.63
C PRO A 153 -16.94 -22.78 -8.74
N GLU A 154 -16.45 -23.24 -9.89
CA GLU A 154 -16.11 -24.64 -10.13
C GLU A 154 -15.00 -25.16 -9.20
N ASP A 155 -14.16 -24.27 -8.65
CA ASP A 155 -13.07 -24.62 -7.72
C ASP A 155 -13.59 -25.29 -6.43
N PHE A 156 -14.88 -25.13 -6.10
CA PHE A 156 -15.51 -25.72 -4.93
C PHE A 156 -16.18 -27.07 -5.18
N LYS A 157 -16.46 -27.44 -6.45
CA LYS A 157 -17.27 -28.62 -6.78
C LYS A 157 -16.55 -29.96 -6.61
N TYR A 158 -15.24 -30.03 -6.84
CA TYR A 158 -14.49 -31.30 -6.88
C TYR A 158 -13.40 -31.35 -5.80
N ALA A 159 -13.43 -32.40 -4.97
CA ALA A 159 -12.38 -32.75 -4.00
C ALA A 159 -11.93 -31.61 -3.05
N SER A 160 -12.81 -30.65 -2.77
CA SER A 160 -12.55 -29.57 -1.82
C SER A 160 -12.89 -29.98 -0.39
N VAL A 161 -12.11 -29.50 0.59
CA VAL A 161 -12.44 -29.67 2.02
C VAL A 161 -13.80 -29.07 2.33
N PHE A 162 -14.15 -27.95 1.69
CA PHE A 162 -15.49 -27.35 1.75
C PHE A 162 -16.60 -28.35 1.39
N ARG A 163 -16.49 -29.07 0.27
CA ARG A 163 -17.49 -30.08 -0.15
C ARG A 163 -17.58 -31.23 0.85
N LEU A 164 -16.47 -31.63 1.47
CA LEU A 164 -16.48 -32.70 2.48
C LEU A 164 -17.18 -32.27 3.78
N LEU A 165 -17.07 -31.00 4.15
CA LEU A 165 -17.67 -30.46 5.36
C LEU A 165 -19.14 -30.08 5.17
N THR A 166 -19.53 -29.73 3.95
CA THR A 166 -20.88 -29.27 3.61
C THR A 166 -21.63 -30.46 3.00
N LEU A 167 -22.51 -31.10 3.79
CA LEU A 167 -23.27 -32.31 3.45
C LEU A 167 -24.26 -32.09 2.28
N ASP A 168 -23.72 -31.97 1.07
CA ASP A 168 -24.34 -32.03 -0.27
C ASP A 168 -25.48 -31.04 -0.58
N SER A 169 -25.68 -30.01 0.24
CA SER A 169 -26.74 -29.00 0.05
C SER A 169 -26.26 -27.76 -0.72
N ASP A 170 -25.02 -27.33 -0.48
CA ASP A 170 -24.47 -26.11 -1.05
C ASP A 170 -23.38 -26.44 -2.08
N GLU A 171 -23.54 -25.97 -3.32
CA GLU A 171 -22.52 -26.10 -4.37
C GLU A 171 -21.36 -25.12 -4.20
N VAL A 172 -21.63 -23.95 -3.60
CA VAL A 172 -20.67 -22.86 -3.42
C VAL A 172 -20.84 -22.20 -2.04
N PRO A 173 -19.80 -21.52 -1.53
CA PRO A 173 -19.92 -20.77 -0.29
C PRO A 173 -20.80 -19.52 -0.43
N GLU A 174 -21.47 -19.12 0.66
CA GLU A 174 -22.31 -17.90 0.70
C GLU A 174 -21.53 -16.62 0.31
N ALA A 175 -20.22 -16.59 0.57
CA ALA A 175 -19.34 -15.48 0.19
C ALA A 175 -19.26 -15.26 -1.34
N CYS A 176 -19.56 -16.28 -2.15
CA CYS A 176 -19.64 -16.17 -3.61
C CYS A 176 -20.94 -15.53 -4.12
N CYS A 177 -21.93 -15.37 -3.26
CA CYS A 177 -23.24 -14.87 -3.64
C CYS A 177 -23.23 -13.37 -3.91
N ARG A 178 -24.01 -12.97 -4.90
CA ARG A 178 -24.18 -11.58 -5.28
C ARG A 178 -25.03 -10.86 -4.24
N ARG A 179 -24.56 -9.68 -3.81
CA ARG A 179 -25.31 -8.77 -2.93
C ARG A 179 -25.94 -7.66 -3.74
N GLU A 180 -27.10 -7.20 -3.28
CA GLU A 180 -27.86 -6.12 -3.91
C GLU A 180 -27.11 -4.79 -3.69
N PRO A 181 -26.74 -4.04 -4.75
CA PRO A 181 -26.00 -2.79 -4.61
C PRO A 181 -26.80 -1.66 -3.95
N GLN A 182 -28.13 -1.80 -3.82
CA GLN A 182 -29.04 -0.76 -3.33
C GLN A 182 -29.51 -0.95 -1.87
N SER A 183 -29.18 -2.09 -1.23
CA SER A 183 -29.60 -2.36 0.14
C SER A 183 -28.55 -1.88 1.14
N ARG A 184 -28.94 -1.00 2.08
CA ARG A 184 -28.08 -0.50 3.16
C ARG A 184 -27.57 -1.60 4.10
N ASP A 185 -28.19 -2.79 4.05
CA ASP A 185 -27.91 -3.91 4.93
C ASP A 185 -27.13 -5.06 4.24
N GLY A 186 -26.72 -4.89 2.97
CA GLY A 186 -25.90 -5.90 2.27
C GLY A 186 -26.61 -7.25 2.07
N VAL A 187 -27.94 -7.23 1.96
CA VAL A 187 -28.77 -8.44 1.85
C VAL A 187 -28.46 -9.19 0.55
N LEU A 188 -28.33 -10.52 0.64
CA LEU A 188 -28.21 -11.40 -0.53
C LEU A 188 -29.50 -11.35 -1.36
N LEU A 189 -29.40 -11.26 -2.69
CA LEU A 189 -30.59 -11.24 -3.56
C LEU A 189 -31.44 -12.51 -3.42
N SER A 190 -30.78 -13.68 -3.41
CA SER A 190 -31.42 -14.97 -3.12
C SER A 190 -30.36 -15.95 -2.62
N ARG A 191 -30.38 -16.22 -1.31
CA ARG A 191 -29.40 -17.09 -0.64
C ARG A 191 -29.51 -18.53 -1.15
N GLU A 192 -30.71 -19.09 -1.12
CA GLU A 192 -30.97 -20.48 -1.50
C GLU A 192 -30.61 -20.76 -2.97
N GLU A 193 -31.04 -19.89 -3.89
CA GLU A 193 -30.74 -20.08 -5.31
C GLU A 193 -29.25 -19.92 -5.63
N CYS A 194 -28.55 -19.04 -4.90
CA CYS A 194 -27.11 -18.90 -5.05
C CYS A 194 -26.35 -20.13 -4.55
N LEU A 195 -26.70 -20.67 -3.38
CA LEU A 195 -26.06 -21.85 -2.80
C LEU A 195 -26.24 -23.08 -3.69
N LEU A 196 -27.37 -23.16 -4.42
CA LEU A 196 -27.61 -24.15 -5.48
C LEU A 196 -26.82 -23.90 -6.79
N GLY A 197 -25.95 -22.87 -6.84
CA GLY A 197 -25.11 -22.57 -7.99
C GLY A 197 -25.83 -21.85 -9.14
N ARG A 198 -27.00 -21.22 -8.91
CA ARG A 198 -27.73 -20.52 -9.98
C ARG A 198 -27.00 -19.27 -10.43
N ASP A 199 -26.64 -19.27 -11.72
CA ASP A 199 -25.90 -18.23 -12.43
C ASP A 199 -26.33 -16.78 -12.20
N LEU A 200 -27.62 -16.51 -12.01
CA LEU A 200 -28.16 -15.15 -11.85
C LEU A 200 -27.71 -14.49 -10.53
N PHE A 201 -27.55 -15.30 -9.48
CA PHE A 201 -27.29 -14.87 -8.11
C PHE A 201 -25.84 -15.11 -7.67
N LEU A 202 -25.00 -15.62 -8.58
CA LEU A 202 -23.64 -16.08 -8.30
C LEU A 202 -22.60 -15.20 -9.00
N ASN A 203 -21.51 -14.87 -8.30
CA ASN A 203 -20.36 -14.23 -8.92
C ASN A 203 -19.55 -15.27 -9.71
N LYS A 204 -19.59 -15.19 -11.05
CA LYS A 204 -18.88 -16.16 -11.91
C LYS A 204 -17.40 -15.90 -12.10
N GLN A 205 -16.94 -14.67 -11.85
CA GLN A 205 -15.55 -14.30 -12.10
C GLN A 205 -14.63 -14.84 -11.00
N GLY A 206 -13.53 -15.47 -11.41
CA GLY A 206 -12.49 -15.91 -10.49
C GLY A 206 -11.75 -14.74 -9.85
N CYS A 207 -11.53 -14.81 -8.53
CA CYS A 207 -10.90 -13.72 -7.78
C CYS A 207 -9.49 -13.41 -8.26
N TYR A 208 -8.74 -14.40 -8.77
CA TYR A 208 -7.39 -14.16 -9.28
C TYR A 208 -7.39 -13.12 -10.41
N THR A 209 -8.36 -13.20 -11.34
CA THR A 209 -8.46 -12.25 -12.46
C THR A 209 -8.89 -10.86 -12.02
N VAL A 210 -9.90 -10.79 -11.16
CA VAL A 210 -10.45 -9.52 -10.66
C VAL A 210 -9.38 -8.76 -9.87
N ILE A 211 -8.68 -9.47 -8.98
CA ILE A 211 -7.62 -8.89 -8.16
C ILE A 211 -6.46 -8.41 -9.03
N LEU A 212 -6.01 -9.19 -10.01
CA LEU A 212 -4.95 -8.74 -10.93
C LEU A 212 -5.36 -7.49 -11.71
N ASN A 213 -6.57 -7.47 -12.25
CA ASN A 213 -7.07 -6.30 -12.98
C ASN A 213 -7.21 -5.07 -12.07
N ALA A 214 -7.62 -5.26 -10.82
CA ALA A 214 -7.63 -4.20 -9.82
C ALA A 214 -6.22 -3.66 -9.57
N PHE A 215 -5.24 -4.53 -9.34
CA PHE A 215 -3.84 -4.13 -9.16
C PHE A 215 -3.29 -3.38 -10.37
N GLU A 216 -3.51 -3.87 -11.59
CA GLU A 216 -3.08 -3.18 -12.82
C GLU A 216 -3.71 -1.79 -12.94
N THR A 217 -4.99 -1.66 -12.58
CA THR A 217 -5.68 -0.37 -12.58
C THR A 217 -5.03 0.62 -11.60
N TYR A 218 -4.72 0.19 -10.37
CA TYR A 218 -4.05 1.05 -9.39
C TYR A 218 -2.63 1.43 -9.80
N VAL A 219 -1.86 0.48 -10.35
CA VAL A 219 -0.50 0.74 -10.85
C VAL A 219 -0.55 1.73 -12.02
N TYR A 220 -1.49 1.56 -12.94
CA TYR A 220 -1.69 2.45 -14.07
C TYR A 220 -2.07 3.87 -13.59
N LEU A 221 -3.00 3.98 -12.64
CA LEU A 221 -3.42 5.26 -12.06
C LEU A 221 -2.25 5.98 -11.36
N ALA A 222 -1.50 5.26 -10.52
CA ALA A 222 -0.32 5.81 -9.85
C ALA A 222 0.75 6.26 -10.86
N GLY A 223 0.99 5.44 -11.90
CA GLY A 223 1.91 5.78 -12.99
C GLY A 223 1.46 7.05 -13.74
N ALA A 224 0.18 7.18 -14.05
CA ALA A 224 -0.38 8.36 -14.70
C ALA A 224 -0.24 9.63 -13.84
N LEU A 225 -0.49 9.53 -12.53
CA LEU A 225 -0.30 10.64 -11.60
C LEU A 225 1.17 11.07 -11.52
N ALA A 226 2.10 10.12 -11.45
CA ALA A 226 3.53 10.41 -11.41
C ALA A 226 4.00 11.13 -12.68
N ILE A 227 3.57 10.67 -13.86
CA ILE A 227 3.87 11.33 -15.14
C ILE A 227 3.29 12.74 -15.18
N GLY A 228 2.07 12.94 -14.67
CA GLY A 228 1.44 14.26 -14.57
C GLY A 228 2.24 15.24 -13.70
N VAL A 229 2.69 14.81 -12.53
CA VAL A 229 3.53 15.62 -11.64
C VAL A 229 4.86 15.98 -12.31
N LEU A 230 5.53 15.02 -12.95
CA LEU A 230 6.78 15.25 -13.68
C LEU A 230 6.60 16.27 -14.82
N ALA A 231 5.48 16.21 -15.54
CA ALA A 231 5.19 17.16 -16.61
C ALA A 231 5.00 18.59 -16.07
N ILE A 232 4.31 18.74 -14.94
CA ILE A 232 4.12 20.04 -14.27
C ILE A 232 5.47 20.60 -13.83
N GLU A 233 6.29 19.79 -13.15
CA GLU A 233 7.60 20.21 -12.65
C GLU A 233 8.53 20.68 -13.78
N VAL A 234 8.53 19.97 -14.92
CA VAL A 234 9.31 20.37 -16.11
C VAL A 234 8.75 21.64 -16.77
N SER A 235 7.43 21.86 -16.72
CA SER A 235 6.80 23.06 -17.30
C SER A 235 7.01 24.34 -16.48
N GLU A 236 7.14 24.22 -15.15
CA GLU A 236 7.37 25.37 -14.24
C GLU A 236 8.86 25.63 -13.96
N GLY A 237 9.72 24.62 -14.10
CA GLY A 237 11.18 24.76 -14.01
C GLY A 237 11.79 25.94 -14.81
N PRO A 238 11.37 26.22 -16.07
CA PRO A 238 11.89 27.36 -16.81
C PRO A 238 11.36 28.73 -16.33
N HIS A 239 10.22 28.80 -15.63
CA HIS A 239 9.68 30.06 -15.08
C HIS A 239 10.35 30.45 -13.76
N PHE A 240 10.76 29.50 -12.93
CA PHE A 240 11.46 29.79 -11.67
C PHE A 240 12.90 30.32 -11.91
N CYS A 241 13.55 29.88 -12.99
CA CYS A 241 14.87 30.37 -13.39
C CYS A 241 14.86 31.71 -14.16
N SER A 242 13.69 32.25 -14.53
CA SER A 242 13.58 33.47 -15.36
C SER A 242 13.02 34.69 -14.64
N SER A 243 12.80 34.65 -13.31
CA SER A 243 12.36 35.82 -12.56
C SER A 243 13.47 36.91 -12.50
N PRO A 244 13.23 38.17 -12.96
CA PRO A 244 14.27 39.20 -13.10
C PRO A 244 14.69 39.93 -11.82
N GLU A 245 14.23 39.53 -10.64
CA GLU A 245 14.47 40.24 -9.36
C GLU A 245 15.93 40.13 -8.84
N ALA A 246 16.80 39.38 -9.52
CA ALA A 246 18.21 39.22 -9.17
C ALA A 246 19.15 40.28 -9.78
N ARG A 247 18.61 41.39 -10.31
CA ARG A 247 19.39 42.46 -10.96
C ARG A 247 19.56 43.73 -10.10
N ARG A 248 19.80 43.60 -8.80
CA ARG A 248 20.39 44.70 -8.00
C ARG A 248 21.82 44.37 -7.57
N PRO A 249 22.84 45.05 -8.12
CA PRO A 249 24.21 44.88 -7.68
C PRO A 249 24.42 45.70 -6.41
N HIS A 250 24.41 45.06 -5.24
CA HIS A 250 25.09 45.63 -4.09
C HIS A 250 26.60 45.48 -4.31
N ARG A 251 27.22 46.57 -4.77
CA ARG A 251 28.63 46.86 -4.49
C ARG A 251 28.84 46.76 -2.99
N VAL A 252 29.84 45.97 -2.56
CA VAL A 252 30.80 46.21 -1.45
C VAL A 252 31.47 44.88 -1.07
N TRP A 253 32.79 44.84 -1.29
CA TRP A 253 33.82 43.92 -0.73
C TRP A 253 33.73 42.43 -1.12
N GLY A 254 34.79 41.73 -1.50
CA GLY A 254 36.22 42.01 -1.51
C GLY A 254 36.96 40.67 -1.38
N ARG A 255 37.76 40.34 -2.40
CA ARG A 255 38.94 39.48 -2.35
C ARG A 255 38.77 37.96 -2.10
N HIS A 256 39.08 37.22 -3.16
CA HIS A 256 39.73 35.89 -3.28
C HIS A 256 38.95 34.89 -4.14
N SER A 257 39.44 34.75 -5.38
CA SER A 257 39.21 33.63 -6.30
C SER A 257 39.66 32.29 -5.69
N PRO A 258 39.27 31.13 -6.25
CA PRO A 258 39.98 30.67 -7.44
C PRO A 258 39.10 30.01 -8.53
N THR A 259 39.38 30.46 -9.76
CA THR A 259 39.55 29.68 -11.01
C THR A 259 38.42 28.79 -11.54
N ALA A 260 37.93 29.25 -12.70
CA ALA A 260 37.18 28.52 -13.70
C ALA A 260 38.02 27.41 -14.38
N CYS A 261 37.36 26.32 -14.76
CA CYS A 261 37.85 25.37 -15.75
C CYS A 261 37.50 25.84 -17.17
N THR A 262 38.51 26.13 -18.00
CA THR A 262 38.41 26.04 -19.47
C THR A 262 39.79 25.75 -20.04
N PRO A 263 39.97 24.70 -20.87
CA PRO A 263 41.11 24.61 -21.78
C PRO A 263 40.68 25.11 -23.16
N SER A 264 41.30 26.18 -23.64
CA SER A 264 41.23 26.57 -25.06
C SER A 264 42.66 26.71 -25.58
N LEU A 265 42.98 25.92 -26.61
CA LEU A 265 44.26 25.89 -27.31
C LEU A 265 44.67 27.28 -27.86
N PRO A 266 45.98 27.54 -28.03
CA PRO A 266 46.47 28.79 -28.60
C PRO A 266 46.39 28.79 -30.14
N PRO A 267 46.09 29.93 -30.79
CA PRO A 267 46.26 30.12 -32.23
C PRO A 267 47.72 30.49 -32.58
N PRO A 268 48.14 30.29 -33.84
CA PRO A 268 49.54 30.38 -34.27
C PRO A 268 50.03 31.84 -34.41
N PRO A 269 51.36 32.06 -34.44
CA PRO A 269 51.94 33.38 -34.64
C PRO A 269 52.16 33.64 -36.13
N ASP A 270 51.88 34.85 -36.58
CA ASP A 270 52.33 35.43 -37.84
C ASP A 270 52.21 36.97 -37.73
N PRO A 271 52.98 37.76 -38.50
CA PRO A 271 54.43 37.98 -38.39
C PRO A 271 54.79 39.39 -37.88
#